data_AF-A0A2H1IXQ2-F1
#
_entry.id   AF-A0A2H1IXQ2-F1
#
_cell.length_a   1.000
_cell.length_b   1.000
_cell.length_c   1.000
_cell.angle_alpha   90.00
_cell.angle_beta   90.00
_cell.angle_gamma   90.00
#
_symmetry.space_group_name_H-M   'P 1'
#
loop_
_entity.id
_entity.type
_entity.pdbx_description
1 polymer ?
#
loop_
_entity_poly.entity_id
_entity_poly.type
_entity_poly.pdbx_seq_one_letter_code
_entity_poly.pdbx_strand_id
1 'polypeptide(L)'
;MRIPRYSDEWDDAICAQIGGNAADSIFFPAGPDQAKQAIEMCFRCPAKEFCLRAALEEEATLPFDQRFGIRGGLTARERLTLTPERLCPDCGVPVVNNARRCDDDRTGHTRRYDAARKQRERRDAA
;
A
#
# COMPACT_ATOMS: atom_id res chain seq x y z
N MET A 1 16.04 17.24 11.10
CA MET A 1 14.99 17.22 10.06
C MET A 1 14.52 15.78 9.92
N ARG A 2 13.26 15.46 10.20
CA ARG A 2 12.73 14.09 10.07
C ARG A 2 12.32 13.90 8.61
N ILE A 3 13.07 13.09 7.86
CA ILE A 3 12.69 12.74 6.49
C ILE A 3 11.40 11.90 6.60
N PRO A 4 10.31 12.28 5.92
CA PRO A 4 9.10 11.47 5.89
C PRO A 4 9.44 10.09 5.32
N ARG A 5 8.88 9.02 5.90
CA ARG A 5 9.16 7.65 5.44
C ARG A 5 8.63 7.40 4.02
N TYR A 6 7.63 8.16 3.58
CA TYR A 6 7.04 8.07 2.25
C TYR A 6 7.03 9.43 1.56
N SER A 7 7.06 9.37 0.24
CA SER A 7 6.87 10.47 -0.69
C SER A 7 5.44 10.42 -1.23
N ASP A 8 4.88 11.59 -1.50
CA ASP A 8 3.61 11.76 -2.21
C ASP A 8 3.83 12.05 -3.72
N GLU A 9 5.08 11.94 -4.20
CA GLU A 9 5.45 12.19 -5.60
C GLU A 9 5.57 10.87 -6.38
N TRP A 10 4.89 10.80 -7.53
CA TRP A 10 4.93 9.60 -8.39
C TRP A 10 6.31 9.35 -9.01
N ASP A 11 7.12 10.40 -9.22
CA ASP A 11 8.46 10.30 -9.80
C ASP A 11 9.45 9.57 -8.86
N ASP A 12 9.15 9.54 -7.55
CA ASP A 12 9.91 8.78 -6.55
C ASP A 12 9.57 7.28 -6.55
N ALA A 13 8.58 6.86 -7.33
CA ALA A 13 8.23 5.45 -7.42
C ALA A 13 9.32 4.66 -8.14
N ILE A 14 9.85 3.62 -7.48
CA ILE A 14 10.89 2.74 -8.05
C ILE A 14 10.45 2.17 -9.42
N CYS A 15 9.17 1.85 -9.59
CA CYS A 15 8.65 1.35 -10.86
C CYS A 15 8.70 2.39 -11.99
N ALA A 16 8.58 3.69 -11.70
CA ALA A 16 8.73 4.76 -12.69
C ALA A 16 10.19 4.93 -13.14
N GLN A 17 11.14 4.59 -12.26
CA GLN A 17 12.58 4.81 -12.49
C GLN A 17 13.27 3.71 -13.31
N ILE A 18 12.68 2.50 -13.39
CA ILE A 18 13.28 1.35 -14.08
C ILE A 18 12.84 1.20 -15.55
N GLY A 19 11.91 2.06 -16.02
CA GLY A 19 11.37 2.04 -17.38
C GLY A 19 10.24 1.03 -17.60
N GLY A 20 9.34 1.33 -18.55
CA GLY A 20 8.07 0.62 -18.76
C GLY A 20 8.22 -0.89 -18.97
N ASN A 21 9.06 -1.32 -19.92
CA ASN A 21 9.21 -2.76 -20.22
C ASN A 21 9.73 -3.57 -19.01
N ALA A 22 10.67 -3.01 -18.25
CA ALA A 22 11.18 -3.67 -17.05
C ALA A 22 10.12 -3.69 -15.95
N ALA A 23 9.41 -2.57 -15.76
CA ALA A 23 8.31 -2.49 -14.81
C ALA A 23 7.21 -3.52 -15.12
N ASP A 24 6.81 -3.66 -16.39
CA ASP A 24 5.78 -4.61 -16.80
C ASP A 24 6.16 -6.05 -16.42
N SER A 25 7.40 -6.45 -16.72
CA SER A 25 7.89 -7.80 -16.42
C SER A 25 7.98 -8.13 -14.92
N ILE A 26 8.03 -7.10 -14.07
CA ILE A 26 8.18 -7.24 -12.62
C ILE A 26 6.81 -7.14 -11.94
N PHE A 27 6.05 -6.08 -12.23
CA PHE A 27 4.82 -5.73 -11.52
C PHE A 27 3.56 -6.42 -12.07
N PHE A 28 3.65 -7.07 -13.23
CA PHE A 28 2.61 -7.97 -13.76
C PHE A 28 3.14 -9.42 -13.83
N PRO A 29 3.37 -10.04 -12.66
CA PRO A 29 4.01 -11.35 -12.60
C PRO A 29 3.11 -12.45 -13.17
N ALA A 30 3.72 -13.41 -13.89
CA ALA A 30 3.06 -14.62 -14.36
C ALA A 30 2.93 -15.70 -13.27
N GLY A 31 3.64 -15.55 -12.15
CA GLY A 31 3.60 -16.52 -11.06
C GLY A 31 4.07 -16.00 -9.69
N PRO A 32 3.92 -16.80 -8.63
CA PRO A 32 4.15 -16.38 -7.24
C PRO A 32 5.58 -15.91 -6.93
N ASP A 33 6.60 -16.52 -7.52
CA ASP A 33 8.00 -16.16 -7.25
C ASP A 33 8.36 -14.79 -7.83
N GLN A 34 7.85 -14.46 -9.02
CA GLN A 34 7.98 -13.12 -9.61
C GLN A 34 7.24 -12.08 -8.78
N ALA A 35 6.07 -12.45 -8.25
CA ALA A 35 5.30 -11.57 -7.37
C ALA A 35 6.09 -11.17 -6.11
N LYS A 36 6.87 -12.10 -5.54
CA LYS A 36 7.70 -11.82 -4.36
C LYS A 36 8.73 -10.71 -4.62
N GLN A 37 9.38 -10.72 -5.77
CA GLN A 37 10.35 -9.70 -6.16
C GLN A 37 9.71 -8.31 -6.23
N ALA A 38 8.59 -8.18 -6.93
CA ALA A 38 7.87 -6.91 -7.04
C ALA A 38 7.37 -6.40 -5.70
N ILE A 39 6.85 -7.29 -4.84
CA ILE A 39 6.44 -6.94 -3.47
C ILE A 39 7.64 -6.40 -2.70
N GLU A 40 8.80 -7.07 -2.73
CA GLU A 40 10.01 -6.59 -2.05
C GLU A 40 10.46 -5.21 -2.54
N MET A 41 10.35 -4.93 -3.85
CA MET A 41 10.60 -3.60 -4.40
C MET A 41 9.61 -2.55 -3.87
N CYS A 42 8.32 -2.85 -3.85
CA CYS A 42 7.32 -1.94 -3.27
C CYS A 42 7.60 -1.63 -1.80
N PHE A 43 8.08 -2.59 -1.00
CA PHE A 43 8.38 -2.35 0.42
C PHE A 43 9.59 -1.43 0.65
N ARG A 44 10.42 -1.21 -0.36
CA ARG A 44 11.53 -0.26 -0.34
C ARG A 44 11.17 1.06 -1.04
N CYS A 45 9.99 1.16 -1.63
CA CYS A 45 9.55 2.29 -2.43
C CYS A 45 9.07 3.45 -1.54
N PRO A 46 9.61 4.68 -1.71
CA PRO A 46 9.12 5.86 -1.01
C PRO A 46 7.66 6.17 -1.32
N ALA A 47 7.16 5.91 -2.53
CA ALA A 47 5.78 6.18 -2.90
C ALA A 47 4.77 5.09 -2.48
N LYS A 48 5.20 4.08 -1.70
CA LYS A 48 4.40 2.86 -1.45
C LYS A 48 3.03 3.15 -0.82
N GLU A 49 2.98 3.95 0.24
CA GLU A 49 1.75 4.19 1.00
C GLU A 49 0.70 4.88 0.14
N PHE A 50 1.08 6.02 -0.44
CA PHE A 50 0.25 6.77 -1.37
C PHE A 50 -0.17 5.94 -2.60
N CYS A 51 0.75 5.15 -3.18
CA CYS A 51 0.45 4.23 -4.27
C CYS A 51 -0.63 3.20 -3.88
N LEU A 52 -0.53 2.61 -2.68
CA LEU A 52 -1.52 1.65 -2.22
C LEU A 52 -2.88 2.31 -2.01
N ARG A 53 -2.89 3.50 -1.41
CA ARG A 53 -4.12 4.25 -1.16
C ARG A 53 -4.84 4.57 -2.46
N ALA A 54 -4.14 5.17 -3.42
CA ALA A 54 -4.68 5.48 -4.75
C ALA A 54 -5.21 4.22 -5.45
N ALA A 55 -4.47 3.10 -5.38
CA ALA A 55 -4.94 1.84 -5.95
C ALA A 55 -6.25 1.35 -5.33
N LEU A 56 -6.42 1.46 -4.02
CA LEU A 56 -7.66 1.05 -3.34
C LEU A 56 -8.82 1.98 -3.64
N GLU A 57 -8.57 3.28 -3.80
CA GLU A 57 -9.58 4.28 -4.20
C GLU A 57 -10.06 4.03 -5.64
N GLU A 58 -9.14 3.85 -6.59
CA GLU A 58 -9.45 3.53 -7.98
C GLU A 58 -10.21 2.21 -8.12
N GLU A 59 -9.85 1.21 -7.32
CA GLU A 59 -10.43 -0.13 -7.40
C GLU A 59 -11.67 -0.32 -6.52
N ALA A 60 -12.13 0.70 -5.79
CA ALA A 60 -13.16 0.56 -4.74
C ALA A 60 -14.46 -0.12 -5.23
N THR A 61 -14.85 0.14 -6.48
CA THR A 61 -16.05 -0.42 -7.12
C THR A 61 -15.75 -1.53 -8.13
N LEU A 62 -14.47 -1.88 -8.33
CA LEU A 62 -14.05 -2.81 -9.36
C LEU A 62 -14.07 -4.27 -8.87
N PRO A 63 -14.60 -5.20 -9.69
CA PRO A 63 -14.49 -6.63 -9.45
C PRO A 63 -13.03 -7.12 -9.62
N PHE A 64 -12.76 -8.33 -9.15
CA PHE A 64 -11.40 -8.90 -9.13
C PHE A 64 -10.73 -8.98 -10.51
N ASP A 65 -11.49 -9.31 -11.55
CA ASP A 65 -11.03 -9.46 -12.94
C ASP A 65 -10.68 -8.13 -13.61
N GLN A 66 -10.94 -7.00 -12.95
CA GLN A 66 -10.52 -5.66 -13.37
C GLN A 66 -9.39 -5.10 -12.50
N ARG A 67 -8.78 -5.94 -11.65
CA ARG A 67 -7.64 -5.58 -10.81
C ARG A 67 -6.42 -6.33 -11.29
N PHE A 68 -5.32 -5.60 -11.48
CA PHE A 68 -4.13 -6.15 -12.10
C PHE A 68 -2.86 -5.83 -11.31
N GLY A 69 -1.86 -6.69 -11.52
CA GLY A 69 -0.50 -6.49 -11.04
C GLY A 69 -0.37 -6.28 -9.53
N ILE A 70 0.83 -5.83 -9.16
CA ILE A 70 1.23 -5.49 -7.80
C ILE A 70 1.26 -3.98 -7.66
N ARG A 71 0.47 -3.47 -6.72
CA ARG A 71 0.40 -2.04 -6.36
C ARG A 71 0.53 -1.92 -4.86
N GLY A 72 1.32 -0.97 -4.38
CA GLY A 72 1.50 -0.76 -2.93
C GLY A 72 2.10 -1.94 -2.17
N GLY A 73 2.72 -2.90 -2.87
CA GLY A 73 3.25 -4.13 -2.27
C GLY A 73 2.19 -5.21 -2.00
N LEU A 74 1.02 -5.13 -2.63
CA LEU A 74 -0.04 -6.14 -2.56
C LEU A 74 -0.45 -6.60 -3.96
N THR A 75 -0.80 -7.88 -4.06
CA THR A 75 -1.43 -8.46 -5.25
C THR A 75 -2.86 -7.95 -5.43
N ALA A 76 -3.39 -8.02 -6.66
CA ALA A 76 -4.80 -7.72 -6.95
C ALA A 76 -5.78 -8.46 -6.02
N ARG A 77 -5.48 -9.71 -5.67
CA ARG A 77 -6.32 -10.53 -4.79
C ARG A 77 -6.30 -10.06 -3.34
N GLU A 78 -5.14 -9.62 -2.85
CA GLU A 78 -5.02 -9.06 -1.50
C GLU A 78 -5.69 -7.69 -1.40
N ARG A 79 -5.68 -6.88 -2.47
CA ARG A 79 -6.37 -5.59 -2.52
C ARG A 79 -7.89 -5.71 -2.55
N LEU A 80 -8.43 -6.80 -3.09
CA LEU A 80 -9.88 -7.01 -3.24
C LEU A 80 -10.69 -6.86 -1.94
N THR A 81 -10.12 -7.27 -0.81
CA THR A 81 -10.80 -7.27 0.50
C THR A 81 -10.39 -6.10 1.40
N LEU A 82 -9.59 -5.18 0.86
CA LEU A 82 -8.99 -4.09 1.59
C LEU A 82 -9.65 -2.76 1.22
N THR A 83 -9.69 -1.83 2.18
CA THR A 83 -10.16 -0.46 1.95
C THR A 83 -9.07 0.53 2.38
N PRO A 84 -9.03 1.75 1.82
CA PRO A 84 -8.04 2.77 2.19
C PRO A 84 -7.99 3.06 3.68
N GLU A 85 -9.15 3.01 4.36
CA GLU A 85 -9.26 3.23 5.79
C GLU A 85 -8.51 2.15 6.56
N ARG A 86 -8.34 0.94 6.03
CA ARG A 86 -7.60 -0.13 6.72
C ARG A 86 -6.09 -0.07 6.49
N LEU A 87 -5.55 1.07 6.07
CA LEU A 87 -4.11 1.30 5.95
C LEU A 87 -3.56 2.07 7.15
N CYS A 88 -2.32 1.74 7.54
CA CYS A 88 -1.62 2.52 8.53
C CYS A 88 -1.09 3.83 7.96
N PRO A 89 -1.36 4.98 8.62
CA PRO A 89 -0.87 6.27 8.15
C PRO A 89 0.66 6.43 8.23
N ASP A 90 1.35 5.61 9.04
CA ASP A 90 2.80 5.74 9.26
C ASP A 90 3.66 4.86 8.35
N CYS A 91 3.14 3.70 7.90
CA CYS A 91 3.90 2.67 7.16
C CYS A 91 3.18 2.14 5.89
N GLY A 92 1.93 2.57 5.65
CA GLY A 92 1.11 2.09 4.53
C GLY A 92 0.83 0.59 4.52
N VAL A 93 1.13 -0.12 5.61
CA VAL A 93 0.85 -1.55 5.74
C VAL A 93 -0.61 -1.73 6.13
N PRO A 94 -1.33 -2.70 5.52
CA PRO A 94 -2.68 -3.05 5.95
C PRO A 94 -2.77 -3.35 7.44
N VAL A 95 -3.75 -2.75 8.11
CA VAL A 95 -4.12 -3.02 9.50
C VAL A 95 -4.92 -4.31 9.54
N VAL A 96 -4.20 -5.42 9.53
CA VAL A 96 -4.72 -6.79 9.70
C VAL A 96 -4.05 -7.46 10.90
N ASN A 97 -4.72 -8.46 11.47
CA ASN A 97 -4.11 -9.30 12.51
C ASN A 97 -2.82 -9.92 11.95
N ASN A 98 -1.68 -9.76 12.65
CA ASN A 98 -0.35 -10.23 12.24
C ASN A 98 0.21 -9.63 10.92
N ALA A 99 0.13 -8.31 10.75
CA ALA A 99 0.86 -7.63 9.67
C ALA A 99 2.39 -7.88 9.77
N ARG A 100 2.95 -8.72 8.89
CA ARG A 100 4.33 -9.24 8.97
C ARG A 100 5.44 -8.24 8.62
N ARG A 101 5.11 -7.07 8.05
CA ARG A 101 6.08 -6.11 7.48
C ARG A 101 5.87 -4.67 7.96
N CYS A 102 5.35 -4.49 9.17
CA CYS A 102 5.29 -3.18 9.81
C CYS A 102 6.47 -3.01 10.76
N ASP A 103 7.18 -1.90 10.64
CA ASP A 103 8.31 -1.52 11.51
C ASP A 103 7.92 -1.28 12.98
N ASP A 104 6.62 -1.19 13.30
CA ASP A 104 6.08 -0.78 14.62
C ASP A 104 5.23 -1.87 15.36
N ASP A 105 5.28 -3.12 14.91
CA ASP A 105 4.85 -4.35 15.63
C ASP A 105 3.34 -4.57 16.02
N ARG A 106 3.05 -5.87 16.13
CA ARG A 106 1.87 -6.75 16.31
C ARG A 106 0.70 -6.33 17.21
N THR A 107 0.68 -5.15 17.82
CA THR A 107 -0.49 -4.69 18.61
C THR A 107 -0.71 -3.18 18.58
N GLY A 108 0.27 -2.40 18.10
CA GLY A 108 0.21 -0.94 18.10
C GLY A 108 -0.72 -0.36 17.04
N HIS A 109 -0.86 -1.05 15.90
CA HIS A 109 -1.58 -0.55 14.73
C HIS A 109 -3.06 -0.33 14.96
N THR A 110 -3.79 -1.34 15.45
CA THR A 110 -5.23 -1.22 15.68
C THR A 110 -5.52 -0.04 16.60
N ARG A 111 -4.72 0.11 17.67
CA ARG A 111 -4.86 1.22 18.63
C ARG A 111 -4.58 2.60 18.00
N ARG A 112 -3.48 2.76 17.26
CA ARG A 112 -3.14 4.05 16.61
C ARG A 112 -4.12 4.41 15.51
N TYR A 113 -4.52 3.43 14.71
CA TYR A 113 -5.52 3.59 13.67
C TYR A 113 -6.88 4.01 14.26
N ASP A 114 -7.36 3.31 15.29
CA ASP A 114 -8.61 3.66 15.97
C ASP A 114 -8.56 5.07 16.57
N ALA A 115 -7.43 5.48 17.14
CA ALA A 115 -7.24 6.83 17.65
C ALA A 115 -7.28 7.88 16.53
N ALA A 116 -6.58 7.65 15.41
CA ALA A 116 -6.58 8.56 14.26
C ALA A 116 -7.95 8.65 13.59
N ARG A 117 -8.67 7.53 13.47
CA ARG A 117 -10.05 7.48 12.98
C ARG A 117 -10.97 8.31 13.86
N LYS A 118 -10.95 8.10 15.19
CA LYS A 118 -11.74 8.88 16.15
C LYS A 118 -11.41 10.37 16.09
N GLN A 119 -10.16 10.74 15.84
CA GLN A 119 -9.75 12.14 15.71
C GLN A 119 -10.34 12.77 14.43
N ARG A 120 -10.35 12.07 13.30
CA ARG A 120 -11.01 12.52 12.07
C ARG A 120 -12.52 12.66 12.26
N GLU A 121 -13.17 11.64 12.82
CA GLU A 121 -14.61 11.67 13.14
C GLU A 121 -14.98 12.87 14.03
N ARG A 122 -14.15 13.20 15.04
CA ARG A 122 -14.34 14.38 15.89
C ARG A 122 -14.16 15.70 15.15
N ARG A 123 -13.18 15.78 14.24
CA ARG A 123 -12.91 16.98 13.43
C ARG A 123 -14.04 17.23 12.43
N ASP A 124 -14.52 16.18 11.78
CA ASP A 124 -15.55 16.29 10.74
C ASP A 124 -16.95 16.54 11.34
N ALA A 125 -17.11 16.33 12.65
CA ALA A 125 -18.32 16.64 13.43
C ALA A 125 -18.32 18.05 14.07
N ALA A 126 -17.23 18.82 13.92
CA ALA A 126 -17.07 20.17 14.46
C ALA A 126 -17.18 21.22 13.36
#